data_AF-A0A2E8D4Q3-F1
#
_entry.id   AF-A0A2E8D4Q3-F1
#
_cell.length_a   1.000
_cell.length_b   1.000
_cell.length_c   1.000
_cell.angle_alpha   90.00
_cell.angle_beta   90.00
_cell.angle_gamma   90.00
#
_symmetry.space_group_name_H-M   'P 1'
#
loop_
_entity.id
_entity.type
_entity.pdbx_description
1 polymer ?
#
loop_
_entity_poly.entity_id
_entity_poly.type
_entity_poly.pdbx_seq_one_letter_code
_entity_poly.pdbx_strand_id
1 'polypeptide(L)'
;MDQLLFVSRKQSEHLSGEGEDLRNGTELMNSTRAKLKTRSHHGYALFVSMILMLSVGAVHSAEQPRRAFRVWAASCSHLPADIRRGRESLALAIRQSEGLIEGAPAFDWDIMVDAGDLSAHQTPPGDKDGKELHRQYRAMTKHRREQVYNVPGNHDAPYFDHGPGSWFRKWGDPLGENTAFSGVEGRWERYRFQAGNILFLMLADRNDAPEPVGRGHSNDGKAGGYLAGAVTRETFNWWKRQVLDNQDKIIITMHHHALRDTTIASGRGDGNPRYHGSSGGAEGSSYLYYLIENDDPNEFRFTKDAHVFEDFLDSFHKEHGRGAIDLWVAGHTHVRGPDDEWGGKTISETRWGVDFLQVAALTRHHGGSHPLSRLLTFTDGDREVKADVYLHDASFKKNAVGWYKPASTTFQLRHKFVAPPPVEALPPFPESALVFDEPYPTGKSKRATRRSR
;
A
#
# COMPACT_ATOMS: atom_id res chain seq x y z
N MET A 1 -40.12 4.40 -12.68
CA MET A 1 -41.06 4.55 -13.81
C MET A 1 -40.56 5.73 -14.63
N ASP A 2 -39.96 5.63 -15.80
CA ASP A 2 -39.63 4.49 -16.64
C ASP A 2 -38.33 4.75 -17.42
N GLN A 3 -37.73 3.62 -17.82
CA GLN A 3 -36.54 3.39 -18.62
C GLN A 3 -36.40 4.26 -19.88
N LEU A 4 -35.16 4.66 -20.18
CA LEU A 4 -34.70 5.06 -21.52
C LEU A 4 -33.57 4.12 -21.95
N LEU A 5 -33.92 3.22 -22.89
CA LEU A 5 -33.05 2.35 -23.66
C LEU A 5 -32.36 3.15 -24.78
N PHE A 6 -31.04 3.02 -24.91
CA PHE A 6 -30.32 3.41 -26.13
C PHE A 6 -30.07 2.18 -26.99
N VAL A 7 -30.61 2.23 -28.21
CA VAL A 7 -30.50 1.25 -29.28
C VAL A 7 -29.20 1.51 -30.06
N SER A 8 -28.38 0.47 -30.19
CA SER A 8 -27.20 0.42 -31.08
C SER A 8 -27.64 0.18 -32.53
N ARG A 9 -27.19 1.03 -33.46
CA ARG A 9 -27.37 0.87 -34.91
C ARG A 9 -26.19 0.09 -35.50
N LYS A 10 -26.56 -0.94 -36.27
CA LYS A 10 -25.76 -1.70 -37.24
C LYS A 10 -25.10 -0.81 -38.29
N GLN A 11 -23.92 -1.24 -38.76
CA GLN A 11 -23.55 -1.17 -40.17
C GLN A 11 -23.05 -2.54 -40.64
N SER A 12 -23.61 -2.95 -41.79
CA SER A 12 -23.29 -4.09 -42.66
C SER A 12 -21.90 -3.92 -43.31
N GLU A 13 -21.20 -4.97 -43.73
CA GLU A 13 -21.33 -5.67 -45.04
C GLU A 13 -20.70 -7.08 -44.93
N HIS A 14 -21.43 -8.16 -45.24
CA HIS A 14 -21.43 -8.87 -46.53
C HIS A 14 -20.12 -9.58 -46.88
N LEU A 15 -20.09 -10.92 -46.75
CA LEU A 15 -19.68 -11.86 -47.79
C LEU A 15 -20.29 -13.24 -47.49
N SER A 16 -20.69 -13.88 -48.59
CA SER A 16 -21.59 -15.02 -48.77
C SER A 16 -20.86 -16.37 -48.94
N GLY A 17 -21.61 -17.47 -48.77
CA GLY A 17 -21.28 -18.81 -49.26
C GLY A 17 -21.56 -19.87 -48.19
N GLU A 18 -22.76 -20.47 -48.15
CA GLU A 18 -23.08 -21.79 -48.74
C GLU A 18 -22.28 -22.94 -48.09
N GLY A 19 -22.86 -24.01 -47.53
CA GLY A 19 -24.24 -24.49 -47.44
C GLY A 19 -24.26 -25.77 -46.59
N GLU A 20 -25.47 -26.24 -46.28
CA GLU A 20 -25.91 -27.67 -46.23
C GLU A 20 -25.06 -28.73 -45.46
N ASP A 21 -25.58 -29.70 -44.72
CA ASP A 21 -26.92 -30.13 -44.33
C ASP A 21 -26.74 -31.35 -43.35
N LEU A 22 -27.81 -31.71 -42.65
CA LEU A 22 -28.16 -33.04 -42.09
C LEU A 22 -27.44 -33.69 -40.88
N ARG A 23 -28.27 -33.82 -39.82
CA ARG A 23 -28.79 -35.06 -39.17
C ARG A 23 -27.93 -35.87 -38.19
N ASN A 24 -28.52 -35.96 -36.98
CA ASN A 24 -28.90 -37.14 -36.18
C ASN A 24 -27.91 -38.30 -36.01
N GLY A 25 -27.74 -38.72 -34.74
CA GLY A 25 -27.27 -40.05 -34.39
C GLY A 25 -27.11 -40.28 -32.89
N THR A 26 -28.20 -40.68 -32.25
CA THR A 26 -28.28 -41.28 -30.90
C THR A 26 -27.77 -42.74 -30.91
N GLU A 27 -27.65 -43.33 -29.71
CA GLU A 27 -27.47 -44.76 -29.37
C GLU A 27 -26.04 -45.32 -29.30
N LEU A 28 -25.75 -46.38 -28.54
CA LEU A 28 -26.18 -46.93 -27.25
C LEU A 28 -25.22 -48.13 -27.01
N MET A 29 -24.97 -48.44 -25.74
CA MET A 29 -24.74 -49.80 -25.20
C MET A 29 -23.42 -50.60 -25.35
N ASN A 30 -23.03 -51.11 -24.17
CA ASN A 30 -22.63 -52.50 -23.85
C ASN A 30 -21.18 -52.95 -24.09
N SER A 31 -20.41 -53.15 -23.01
CA SER A 31 -20.30 -54.39 -22.18
C SER A 31 -19.28 -55.39 -22.73
N THR A 32 -18.24 -55.68 -21.94
CA THR A 32 -17.73 -57.06 -21.85
C THR A 32 -16.98 -57.31 -20.53
N ARG A 33 -17.22 -58.49 -19.97
CA ARG A 33 -16.78 -59.00 -18.68
C ARG A 33 -16.09 -60.34 -18.95
N ALA A 34 -14.90 -60.59 -18.39
CA ALA A 34 -14.30 -61.93 -18.22
C ALA A 34 -13.21 -61.84 -17.14
N LYS A 35 -13.36 -62.39 -15.92
CA LYS A 35 -13.17 -63.78 -15.45
C LYS A 35 -11.84 -64.43 -15.87
N LEU A 36 -10.97 -64.73 -14.90
CA LEU A 36 -10.21 -65.99 -14.73
C LEU A 36 -9.54 -65.97 -13.32
N LYS A 37 -9.97 -66.82 -12.38
CA LYS A 37 -9.55 -68.21 -12.07
C LYS A 37 -8.43 -68.29 -11.03
N THR A 38 -8.83 -68.88 -9.90
CA THR A 38 -8.07 -69.34 -8.74
C THR A 38 -7.19 -70.55 -9.06
N ARG A 39 -6.09 -70.70 -8.31
CA ARG A 39 -5.54 -72.00 -7.89
C ARG A 39 -4.65 -71.84 -6.65
N SER A 40 -5.05 -72.54 -5.59
CA SER A 40 -4.27 -72.83 -4.38
C SER A 40 -3.39 -74.06 -4.61
N HIS A 41 -2.28 -74.21 -3.88
CA HIS A 41 -1.78 -75.47 -3.31
C HIS A 41 -0.82 -75.17 -2.14
N HIS A 42 -0.91 -76.02 -1.12
CA HIS A 42 -0.22 -76.01 0.18
C HIS A 42 1.23 -76.50 0.11
N GLY A 43 2.07 -76.14 1.10
CA GLY A 43 3.26 -76.93 1.44
C GLY A 43 4.34 -76.28 2.33
N TYR A 44 4.12 -76.35 3.66
CA TYR A 44 5.09 -76.50 4.78
C TYR A 44 6.31 -75.56 5.01
N ALA A 45 6.22 -74.88 6.17
CA ALA A 45 7.19 -74.79 7.29
C ALA A 45 8.54 -74.08 7.12
N LEU A 46 8.72 -72.97 7.85
CA LEU A 46 9.68 -72.91 8.97
C LEU A 46 9.37 -71.70 9.89
N PHE A 47 9.43 -71.96 11.19
CA PHE A 47 9.28 -71.00 12.28
C PHE A 47 10.47 -70.03 12.33
N VAL A 48 10.20 -68.72 12.25
CA VAL A 48 11.06 -67.69 12.84
C VAL A 48 10.14 -66.72 13.59
N SER A 49 10.09 -66.87 14.91
CA SER A 49 9.49 -65.88 15.81
C SER A 49 10.33 -64.62 15.78
N MET A 50 9.97 -63.67 14.92
CA MET A 50 10.46 -62.31 14.98
C MET A 50 9.48 -61.50 15.83
N ILE A 51 9.85 -61.24 17.08
CA ILE A 51 9.16 -60.29 17.95
C ILE A 51 9.32 -58.92 17.30
N LEU A 52 8.32 -58.52 16.52
CA LEU A 52 8.18 -57.15 16.04
C LEU A 52 7.60 -56.35 17.22
N MET A 53 8.47 -55.70 17.98
CA MET A 53 8.04 -54.63 18.86
C MET A 53 7.41 -53.55 17.96
N LEU A 54 6.08 -53.50 17.95
CA LEU A 54 5.32 -52.33 17.52
C LEU A 54 5.60 -51.23 18.55
N SER A 55 6.71 -50.54 18.37
CA SER A 55 6.82 -49.17 18.84
C SER A 55 5.74 -48.39 18.12
N VAL A 56 4.63 -48.13 18.82
CA VAL A 56 3.70 -47.06 18.49
C VAL A 56 4.51 -45.78 18.61
N GLY A 57 5.27 -45.47 17.56
CA GLY A 57 5.86 -44.16 17.37
C GLY A 57 4.70 -43.21 17.36
N ALA A 58 4.58 -42.40 18.41
CA ALA A 58 3.78 -41.20 18.36
C ALA A 58 4.27 -40.44 17.14
N VAL A 59 3.48 -40.50 16.06
CA VAL A 59 3.63 -39.60 14.93
C VAL A 59 3.29 -38.24 15.52
N HIS A 60 4.30 -37.57 16.05
CA HIS A 60 4.28 -36.12 16.17
C HIS A 60 4.14 -35.65 14.73
N SER A 61 2.89 -35.44 14.32
CA SER A 61 2.59 -34.61 13.17
C SER A 61 3.16 -33.25 13.56
N ALA A 62 4.40 -32.98 13.16
CA ALA A 62 4.99 -31.67 13.30
C ALA A 62 3.98 -30.72 12.64
N GLU A 63 3.32 -29.92 13.48
CA GLU A 63 2.33 -28.97 13.03
C GLU A 63 3.02 -28.08 12.01
N GLN A 64 2.59 -28.16 10.76
CA GLN A 64 3.18 -27.36 9.69
C GLN A 64 3.10 -25.90 10.13
N PRO A 65 4.21 -25.14 10.04
CA PRO A 65 4.22 -23.77 10.54
C PRO A 65 3.09 -22.99 9.86
N ARG A 66 2.26 -22.34 10.69
CA ARG A 66 1.13 -21.55 10.21
C ARG A 66 1.65 -20.47 9.28
N ARG A 67 0.94 -20.31 8.16
CA ARG A 67 1.39 -19.43 7.10
C ARG A 67 1.35 -17.96 7.56
N ALA A 68 2.36 -17.19 7.20
CA ALA A 68 2.37 -15.75 7.42
C ALA A 68 2.17 -14.99 6.10
N PHE A 69 1.48 -13.85 6.18
CA PHE A 69 1.42 -12.82 5.14
C PHE A 69 2.01 -11.53 5.72
N ARG A 70 2.97 -10.94 5.01
CA ARG A 70 3.82 -9.86 5.50
C ARG A 70 3.66 -8.64 4.62
N VAL A 71 3.26 -7.54 5.24
CA VAL A 71 3.07 -6.25 4.57
C VAL A 71 4.17 -5.31 5.02
N TRP A 72 5.05 -4.92 4.10
CA TRP A 72 6.02 -3.87 4.36
C TRP A 72 5.33 -2.51 4.20
N ALA A 73 5.13 -1.81 5.32
CA ALA A 73 4.49 -0.49 5.33
C ALA A 73 5.54 0.61 5.46
N ALA A 74 5.53 1.56 4.52
CA ALA A 74 6.47 2.67 4.46
C ALA A 74 5.77 3.95 3.97
N SER A 75 6.48 5.08 3.99
CA SER A 75 6.03 6.36 3.47
C SER A 75 7.20 7.35 3.39
N CYS A 76 6.98 8.47 2.71
CA CYS A 76 7.82 9.66 2.77
C CYS A 76 9.25 9.36 2.34
N SER A 77 9.42 8.78 1.15
CA SER A 77 10.74 8.53 0.58
C SER A 77 11.43 9.83 0.15
N HIS A 78 10.66 10.85 -0.25
CA HIS A 78 11.17 12.18 -0.62
C HIS A 78 12.41 12.10 -1.52
N LEU A 79 12.32 11.27 -2.57
CA LEU A 79 13.46 10.86 -3.40
C LEU A 79 14.32 12.05 -3.84
N PRO A 80 13.75 13.17 -4.32
CA PRO A 80 14.55 14.30 -4.76
C PRO A 80 15.39 14.93 -3.65
N ALA A 81 14.88 14.98 -2.41
CA ALA A 81 15.60 15.58 -1.28
C ALA A 81 16.80 14.73 -0.85
N ASP A 82 16.65 13.41 -0.87
CA ASP A 82 17.70 12.48 -0.46
C ASP A 82 18.74 12.27 -1.57
N ILE A 83 18.32 12.09 -2.82
CA ILE A 83 19.25 11.81 -3.92
C ILE A 83 20.18 13.00 -4.21
N ARG A 84 19.69 14.23 -4.00
CA ARG A 84 20.53 15.45 -4.07
C ARG A 84 21.68 15.47 -3.06
N ARG A 85 21.59 14.65 -2.02
CA ARG A 85 22.60 14.46 -0.97
C ARG A 85 23.30 13.10 -1.06
N GLY A 86 23.09 12.38 -2.17
CA GLY A 86 23.75 11.11 -2.45
C GLY A 86 23.12 9.91 -1.75
N ARG A 87 21.88 10.02 -1.25
CA ARG A 87 21.15 8.90 -0.63
C ARG A 87 19.98 8.48 -1.51
N GLU A 88 19.88 7.20 -1.80
CA GLU A 88 18.73 6.60 -2.46
C GLU A 88 17.76 6.09 -1.39
N SER A 89 16.84 6.93 -0.93
CA SER A 89 16.00 6.65 0.23
C SER A 89 15.16 5.38 0.11
N LEU A 90 14.61 5.11 -1.08
CA LEU A 90 13.79 3.95 -1.36
C LEU A 90 14.66 2.76 -1.83
N ALA A 91 15.60 2.99 -2.76
CA ALA A 91 16.43 1.92 -3.32
C ALA A 91 17.30 1.25 -2.24
N LEU A 92 17.86 2.04 -1.31
CA LEU A 92 18.63 1.50 -0.20
C LEU A 92 17.75 0.64 0.72
N ALA A 93 16.55 1.11 1.04
CA ALA A 93 15.61 0.38 1.89
C ALA A 93 15.19 -0.96 1.25
N ILE A 94 14.93 -0.95 -0.06
CA ILE A 94 14.66 -2.16 -0.85
C ILE A 94 15.84 -3.13 -0.76
N ARG A 95 17.07 -2.68 -1.07
CA ARG A 95 18.26 -3.55 -1.01
C ARG A 95 18.49 -4.13 0.38
N GLN A 96 18.26 -3.36 1.44
CA GLN A 96 18.34 -3.84 2.82
C GLN A 96 17.30 -4.93 3.08
N SER A 97 16.03 -4.71 2.71
CA SER A 97 14.96 -5.71 2.87
C SER A 97 15.28 -7.02 2.15
N GLU A 98 15.86 -6.93 0.95
CA GLU A 98 16.17 -8.09 0.12
C GLU A 98 17.53 -8.75 0.46
N GLY A 99 18.27 -8.22 1.44
CA GLY A 99 19.56 -8.80 1.86
C GLY A 99 20.72 -8.53 0.91
N LEU A 100 20.65 -7.45 0.15
CA LEU A 100 21.71 -7.00 -0.79
C LEU A 100 22.70 -6.03 -0.14
N ILE A 101 22.52 -5.70 1.15
CA ILE A 101 23.41 -4.82 1.91
C ILE A 101 24.00 -5.58 3.10
N GLU A 102 25.33 -5.68 3.15
CA GLU A 102 26.05 -6.28 4.26
C GLU A 102 25.79 -5.50 5.57
N GLY A 103 25.59 -6.23 6.68
CA GLY A 103 25.33 -5.64 7.99
C GLY A 103 23.90 -5.11 8.18
N ALA A 104 23.02 -5.23 7.18
CA ALA A 104 21.59 -4.96 7.30
C ALA A 104 20.80 -6.28 7.25
N PRO A 105 20.12 -6.69 8.33
CA PRO A 105 19.32 -7.91 8.32
C PRO A 105 18.21 -7.84 7.26
N ALA A 106 18.15 -8.83 6.38
CA ALA A 106 17.06 -8.98 5.42
C ALA A 106 15.74 -9.35 6.14
N PHE A 107 14.62 -9.14 5.46
CA PHE A 107 13.32 -9.60 5.93
C PHE A 107 12.39 -9.93 4.76
N ASP A 108 11.59 -10.98 4.93
CA ASP A 108 10.61 -11.38 3.92
C ASP A 108 9.39 -10.46 4.00
N TRP A 109 8.88 -10.07 2.83
CA TRP A 109 7.61 -9.36 2.69
C TRP A 109 6.88 -9.89 1.45
N ASP A 110 5.56 -9.86 1.46
CA ASP A 110 4.72 -10.35 0.36
C ASP A 110 4.25 -9.19 -0.53
N ILE A 111 3.89 -8.06 0.12
CA ILE A 111 3.54 -6.80 -0.53
C ILE A 111 4.13 -5.63 0.25
N MET A 112 4.30 -4.50 -0.43
CA MET A 112 4.59 -3.20 0.17
C MET A 112 3.36 -2.31 0.05
N VAL A 113 3.01 -1.60 1.11
CA VAL A 113 2.07 -0.48 1.08
C VAL A 113 2.83 0.81 1.42
N ASP A 114 2.64 1.82 0.59
CA ASP A 114 3.37 3.09 0.68
C ASP A 114 2.38 4.24 0.83
N ALA A 115 2.46 4.94 1.96
CA ALA A 115 1.56 6.04 2.26
C ALA A 115 1.93 7.35 1.53
N GLY A 116 2.83 7.33 0.53
CA GLY A 116 3.05 8.48 -0.36
C GLY A 116 4.13 9.43 0.10
N ASP A 117 4.16 10.63 -0.48
CA ASP A 117 5.30 11.57 -0.43
C ASP A 117 6.57 10.95 -1.05
N LEU A 118 6.41 10.58 -2.32
CA LEU A 118 7.49 10.03 -3.14
C LEU A 118 8.42 11.13 -3.63
N SER A 119 7.84 12.25 -4.10
CA SER A 119 8.59 13.47 -4.37
C SER A 119 8.82 14.28 -3.09
N ALA A 120 9.57 15.39 -3.18
CA ALA A 120 9.96 16.20 -2.02
C ALA A 120 9.87 17.71 -2.25
N HIS A 121 9.42 18.13 -3.42
CA HIS A 121 9.52 19.53 -3.82
C HIS A 121 8.38 20.35 -3.23
N GLN A 122 8.69 21.60 -2.93
CA GLN A 122 7.68 22.61 -2.60
C GLN A 122 6.99 23.13 -3.88
N THR A 123 7.57 22.87 -5.05
CA THR A 123 6.85 22.99 -6.33
C THR A 123 6.26 21.63 -6.72
N PRO A 124 5.28 21.56 -7.63
CA PRO A 124 4.82 20.30 -8.19
C PRO A 124 5.95 19.43 -8.73
N PRO A 125 5.81 18.09 -8.63
CA PRO A 125 6.81 17.16 -9.12
C PRO A 125 6.81 17.11 -10.66
N GLY A 126 7.98 16.82 -11.22
CA GLY A 126 8.18 16.71 -12.67
C GLY A 126 8.62 15.32 -13.12
N ASP A 127 8.83 15.16 -14.43
CA ASP A 127 9.27 13.89 -15.03
C ASP A 127 10.62 13.41 -14.51
N LYS A 128 11.50 14.32 -14.07
CA LYS A 128 12.78 13.95 -13.46
C LYS A 128 12.60 13.21 -12.12
N ASP A 129 11.61 13.62 -11.34
CA ASP A 129 11.28 12.96 -10.07
C ASP A 129 10.68 11.58 -10.33
N GLY A 130 9.83 11.48 -11.36
CA GLY A 130 9.22 10.22 -11.77
C GLY A 130 10.21 9.20 -12.33
N LYS A 131 11.16 9.64 -13.17
CA LYS A 131 12.27 8.80 -13.64
C LYS A 131 13.11 8.27 -12.48
N GLU A 132 13.39 9.11 -11.48
CA GLU A 132 14.15 8.70 -10.28
C GLU A 132 13.37 7.72 -9.40
N LEU A 133 12.05 7.91 -9.26
CA LEU A 133 11.18 6.94 -8.59
C LEU A 133 11.29 5.56 -9.25
N HIS A 134 11.18 5.50 -10.58
CA HIS A 134 11.33 4.24 -11.32
C HIS A 134 12.74 3.65 -11.17
N ARG A 135 13.79 4.48 -11.25
CA ARG A 135 15.18 4.05 -11.04
C ARG A 135 15.39 3.41 -9.67
N GLN A 136 14.78 3.96 -8.61
CA GLN A 136 14.90 3.39 -7.26
C GLN A 136 14.08 2.12 -7.07
N TYR A 137 12.89 2.00 -7.67
CA TYR A 137 12.16 0.73 -7.66
C TYR A 137 12.92 -0.40 -8.37
N ARG A 138 13.73 -0.09 -9.39
CA ARG A 138 14.60 -1.07 -10.08
C ARG A 138 15.70 -1.68 -9.20
N ALA A 139 15.82 -1.25 -7.94
CA ALA A 139 16.65 -1.95 -6.96
C ALA A 139 16.05 -3.27 -6.47
N MET A 140 14.76 -3.52 -6.72
CA MET A 140 14.13 -4.80 -6.40
C MET A 140 14.69 -5.91 -7.29
N THR A 141 15.01 -7.04 -6.66
CA THR A 141 15.53 -8.26 -7.27
C THR A 141 14.71 -9.49 -6.89
N LYS A 142 13.99 -9.44 -5.76
CA LYS A 142 13.13 -10.51 -5.26
C LYS A 142 11.64 -10.22 -5.44
N HIS A 143 11.29 -8.93 -5.48
CA HIS A 143 9.92 -8.46 -5.63
C HIS A 143 9.73 -7.70 -6.93
N ARG A 144 8.47 -7.55 -7.34
CA ARG A 144 8.07 -6.81 -8.54
C ARG A 144 7.33 -5.52 -8.21
N ARG A 145 7.30 -4.59 -9.17
CA ARG A 145 6.60 -3.31 -9.02
C ARG A 145 5.13 -3.48 -8.60
N GLU A 146 4.47 -4.50 -9.11
CA GLU A 146 3.05 -4.81 -8.86
C GLU A 146 2.78 -5.32 -7.43
N GLN A 147 3.83 -5.61 -6.65
CA GLN A 147 3.71 -5.90 -5.22
C GLN A 147 3.77 -4.62 -4.35
N VAL A 148 3.92 -3.44 -4.95
CA VAL A 148 4.00 -2.16 -4.24
C VAL A 148 2.72 -1.34 -4.50
N TYR A 149 1.93 -1.12 -3.47
CA TYR A 149 0.66 -0.39 -3.53
C TYR A 149 0.83 0.98 -2.88
N ASN A 150 0.70 2.05 -3.66
CA ASN A 150 1.00 3.41 -3.21
C ASN A 150 -0.26 4.28 -3.19
N VAL A 151 -0.28 5.28 -2.32
CA VAL A 151 -1.13 6.48 -2.45
C VAL A 151 -0.22 7.70 -2.59
N PRO A 152 -0.67 8.81 -3.20
CA PRO A 152 0.11 10.05 -3.21
C PRO A 152 -0.05 10.79 -1.88
N GLY A 153 1.01 11.50 -1.49
CA GLY A 153 1.00 12.52 -0.43
C GLY A 153 0.98 13.95 -0.98
N ASN A 154 1.08 14.95 -0.10
CA ASN A 154 1.07 16.36 -0.47
C ASN A 154 2.22 16.77 -1.40
N HIS A 155 3.37 16.07 -1.34
CA HIS A 155 4.50 16.34 -2.23
C HIS A 155 4.34 15.76 -3.64
N ASP A 156 3.37 14.86 -3.86
CA ASP A 156 3.16 14.19 -5.14
C ASP A 156 2.13 14.90 -6.04
N ALA A 157 1.45 15.91 -5.50
CA ALA A 157 0.38 16.60 -6.20
C ALA A 157 0.88 17.53 -7.33
N PRO A 158 0.28 17.48 -8.53
CA PRO A 158 0.45 18.50 -9.56
C PRO A 158 -0.29 19.81 -9.21
N TYR A 159 -0.16 20.83 -10.07
CA TYR A 159 -1.15 21.92 -10.10
C TYR A 159 -2.50 21.39 -10.60
N PHE A 160 -3.62 21.99 -10.17
CA PHE A 160 -4.95 21.44 -10.50
C PHE A 160 -5.25 21.50 -12.01
N ASP A 161 -4.74 22.52 -12.71
CA ASP A 161 -4.94 22.72 -14.14
C ASP A 161 -4.12 21.74 -15.01
N HIS A 162 -3.21 20.96 -14.41
CA HIS A 162 -2.50 19.87 -15.08
C HIS A 162 -3.24 18.53 -15.02
N GLY A 163 -4.47 18.53 -14.50
CA GLY A 163 -5.33 17.36 -14.42
C GLY A 163 -5.12 16.56 -13.11
N PRO A 164 -6.20 15.99 -12.53
CA PRO A 164 -6.12 15.35 -11.24
C PRO A 164 -5.14 14.18 -11.19
N GLY A 165 -4.27 14.21 -10.17
CA GLY A 165 -3.26 13.20 -9.88
C GLY A 165 -2.29 12.91 -11.03
N SER A 166 -2.15 13.78 -12.04
CA SER A 166 -1.49 13.45 -13.31
C SER A 166 -0.05 12.91 -13.16
N TRP A 167 0.75 13.47 -12.26
CA TRP A 167 2.09 12.96 -11.97
C TRP A 167 2.05 11.57 -11.35
N PHE A 168 1.24 11.38 -10.30
CA PHE A 168 1.14 10.11 -9.59
C PHE A 168 0.54 9.00 -10.46
N ARG A 169 -0.47 9.31 -11.28
CA ARG A 169 -1.04 8.38 -12.25
C ARG A 169 -0.02 7.89 -13.26
N LYS A 170 0.89 8.76 -13.70
CA LYS A 170 1.95 8.41 -14.66
C LYS A 170 3.10 7.63 -14.03
N TRP A 171 3.57 8.07 -12.87
CA TRP A 171 4.84 7.61 -12.29
C TRP A 171 4.65 6.70 -11.08
N GLY A 172 3.68 7.01 -10.23
CA GLY A 172 3.24 6.15 -9.14
C GLY A 172 2.44 4.94 -9.64
N ASP A 173 1.67 5.08 -10.71
CA ASP A 173 0.91 4.01 -11.37
C ASP A 173 0.25 3.01 -10.38
N PRO A 174 -0.64 3.50 -9.49
CA PRO A 174 -1.19 2.68 -8.41
C PRO A 174 -2.10 1.55 -8.89
N LEU A 175 -2.56 1.59 -10.15
CA LEU A 175 -3.46 0.59 -10.71
C LEU A 175 -2.72 -0.45 -11.55
N GLY A 176 -1.49 -0.16 -11.99
CA GLY A 176 -0.59 -1.10 -12.67
C GLY A 176 -1.26 -1.88 -13.80
N GLU A 177 -2.18 -1.21 -14.51
CA GLU A 177 -3.44 -1.68 -15.12
C GLU A 177 -3.49 -3.15 -15.62
N ASN A 178 -3.34 -4.08 -14.67
CA ASN A 178 -3.46 -5.53 -14.80
C ASN A 178 -4.35 -6.05 -13.67
N THR A 179 -5.57 -5.52 -13.59
CA THR A 179 -6.53 -5.81 -12.51
C THR A 179 -6.84 -7.30 -12.35
N ALA A 180 -6.74 -8.09 -13.43
CA ALA A 180 -6.91 -9.53 -13.42
C ALA A 180 -5.86 -10.27 -12.57
N PHE A 181 -4.68 -9.67 -12.35
CA PHE A 181 -3.59 -10.24 -11.55
C PHE A 181 -3.47 -9.56 -10.19
N SER A 182 -3.69 -8.24 -10.10
CA SER A 182 -3.53 -7.46 -8.87
C SER A 182 -4.76 -7.49 -7.96
N GLY A 183 -5.95 -7.83 -8.49
CA GLY A 183 -7.21 -7.75 -7.75
C GLY A 183 -7.58 -6.31 -7.36
N VAL A 184 -6.97 -5.30 -8.01
CA VAL A 184 -7.20 -3.89 -7.75
C VAL A 184 -8.48 -3.42 -8.43
N GLU A 185 -9.36 -2.79 -7.67
CA GLU A 185 -10.56 -2.12 -8.18
C GLU A 185 -10.59 -0.66 -7.74
N GLY A 186 -10.80 0.27 -8.67
CA GLY A 186 -11.02 1.67 -8.36
C GLY A 186 -10.37 2.64 -9.34
N ARG A 187 -10.11 3.85 -8.86
CA ARG A 187 -9.39 4.92 -9.56
C ARG A 187 -8.17 5.32 -8.74
N TRP A 188 -7.25 6.09 -9.32
CA TRP A 188 -6.04 6.53 -8.61
C TRP A 188 -6.33 7.23 -7.26
N GLU A 189 -7.45 7.97 -7.16
CA GLU A 189 -7.85 8.67 -5.94
C GLU A 189 -8.28 7.71 -4.82
N ARG A 190 -8.88 6.58 -5.20
CA ARG A 190 -9.32 5.56 -4.26
C ARG A 190 -9.44 4.22 -4.94
N TYR A 191 -8.85 3.22 -4.33
CA TYR A 191 -8.92 1.86 -4.83
C TYR A 191 -8.88 0.87 -3.67
N ARG A 192 -9.28 -0.36 -3.95
CA ARG A 192 -9.23 -1.46 -3.00
C ARG A 192 -8.54 -2.65 -3.62
N PHE A 193 -7.95 -3.49 -2.78
CA PHE A 193 -7.52 -4.82 -3.14
C PHE A 193 -7.66 -5.74 -1.93
N GLN A 194 -7.62 -7.05 -2.16
CA GLN A 194 -7.83 -8.04 -1.12
C GLN A 194 -6.65 -9.03 -1.07
N ALA A 195 -6.18 -9.33 0.13
CA ALA A 195 -5.21 -10.38 0.39
C ALA A 195 -5.75 -11.32 1.47
N GLY A 196 -6.18 -12.51 1.08
CA GLY A 196 -6.86 -13.43 1.98
C GLY A 196 -8.21 -12.86 2.37
N ASN A 197 -8.48 -12.70 3.66
CA ASN A 197 -9.66 -11.97 4.16
C ASN A 197 -9.35 -10.52 4.61
N ILE A 198 -8.20 -9.96 4.24
CA ILE A 198 -7.90 -8.53 4.46
C ILE A 198 -8.34 -7.72 3.24
N LEU A 199 -9.19 -6.73 3.47
CA LEU A 199 -9.55 -5.68 2.53
C LEU A 199 -8.71 -4.43 2.80
N PHE A 200 -7.89 -4.04 1.83
CA PHE A 200 -7.17 -2.77 1.85
C PHE A 200 -8.01 -1.69 1.17
N LEU A 201 -8.18 -0.55 1.84
CA LEU A 201 -8.82 0.64 1.30
C LEU A 201 -7.77 1.74 1.19
N MET A 202 -7.38 2.04 -0.04
CA MET A 202 -6.29 2.97 -0.35
C MET A 202 -6.90 4.31 -0.75
N LEU A 203 -6.55 5.37 -0.01
CA LEU A 203 -7.12 6.71 -0.17
C LEU A 203 -5.99 7.69 -0.50
N ALA A 204 -6.13 8.41 -1.61
CA ALA A 204 -5.19 9.44 -2.04
C ALA A 204 -5.47 10.80 -1.42
N ASP A 205 -4.42 11.56 -1.13
CA ASP A 205 -4.57 12.99 -0.88
C ASP A 205 -4.89 13.76 -2.15
N ARG A 206 -5.93 14.61 -2.07
CA ARG A 206 -6.37 15.54 -3.12
C ARG A 206 -5.72 16.91 -2.98
N ASN A 207 -4.42 16.93 -2.72
CA ASN A 207 -3.63 18.17 -2.72
C ASN A 207 -3.36 18.74 -4.12
N ASP A 208 -3.93 18.12 -5.14
CA ASP A 208 -4.01 18.57 -6.53
C ASP A 208 -5.23 19.48 -6.79
N ALA A 209 -5.99 19.86 -5.76
CA ALA A 209 -7.14 20.76 -5.85
C ALA A 209 -6.74 22.27 -5.90
N PRO A 210 -7.68 23.19 -6.15
CA PRO A 210 -7.46 24.62 -5.96
C PRO A 210 -7.05 25.01 -4.53
N GLU A 211 -6.42 26.18 -4.39
CA GLU A 211 -6.16 26.77 -3.06
C GLU A 211 -7.49 27.02 -2.31
N PRO A 212 -7.53 26.88 -0.97
CA PRO A 212 -6.41 26.57 -0.07
C PRO A 212 -6.21 25.08 0.18
N VAL A 213 -6.97 24.19 -0.46
CA VAL A 213 -6.93 22.74 -0.21
C VAL A 213 -5.72 22.09 -0.88
N GLY A 214 -5.50 22.45 -2.14
CA GLY A 214 -4.41 21.94 -2.96
C GLY A 214 -3.40 23.02 -3.35
N ARG A 215 -2.54 22.70 -4.33
CA ARG A 215 -1.41 23.55 -4.78
C ARG A 215 -1.79 24.79 -5.60
N GLY A 216 -3.07 24.96 -5.95
CA GLY A 216 -3.52 26.09 -6.77
C GLY A 216 -3.20 25.93 -8.26
N HIS A 217 -3.33 27.03 -9.01
CA HIS A 217 -3.12 27.04 -10.46
C HIS A 217 -1.63 27.20 -10.78
N SER A 218 -1.18 26.58 -11.87
CA SER A 218 0.16 26.80 -12.43
C SER A 218 0.53 28.29 -12.66
N ASN A 219 -0.46 29.14 -12.96
CA ASN A 219 -0.28 30.58 -13.19
C ASN A 219 0.00 31.36 -11.90
N ASP A 220 -0.34 30.81 -10.73
CA ASP A 220 -0.11 31.48 -9.45
C ASP A 220 1.37 31.44 -9.07
N GLY A 221 2.14 30.48 -9.62
CA GLY A 221 3.59 30.36 -9.43
C GLY A 221 4.03 30.18 -7.97
N LYS A 222 3.10 29.96 -7.04
CA LYS A 222 3.38 29.84 -5.62
C LYS A 222 4.02 28.48 -5.32
N ALA A 223 5.04 28.51 -4.47
CA ALA A 223 5.51 27.32 -3.80
C ALA A 223 4.43 26.88 -2.77
N GLY A 224 4.14 25.59 -2.74
CA GLY A 224 3.23 24.94 -1.79
C GLY A 224 3.88 23.66 -1.25
N GLY A 225 3.10 22.70 -0.76
CA GLY A 225 3.64 21.38 -0.37
C GLY A 225 3.56 21.04 1.11
N TYR A 226 2.94 21.88 1.94
CA TYR A 226 2.51 21.51 3.31
C TYR A 226 0.99 21.58 3.43
N LEU A 227 0.29 21.15 2.40
CA LEU A 227 -1.16 21.22 2.39
C LEU A 227 -1.69 20.14 3.33
N ALA A 228 -2.69 20.50 4.14
CA ALA A 228 -3.36 19.53 4.98
C ALA A 228 -4.04 18.44 4.13
N GLY A 229 -4.25 17.27 4.73
CA GLY A 229 -4.82 16.14 4.02
C GLY A 229 -6.22 16.45 3.50
N ALA A 230 -6.55 15.91 2.34
CA ALA A 230 -7.81 16.20 1.67
C ALA A 230 -8.34 14.99 0.90
N VAL A 231 -9.65 14.74 1.01
CA VAL A 231 -10.35 13.80 0.12
C VAL A 231 -11.64 14.42 -0.41
N THR A 232 -12.21 13.87 -1.47
CA THR A 232 -13.55 14.26 -1.90
C THR A 232 -14.65 13.62 -1.05
N ARG A 233 -15.80 14.28 -1.00
CA ARG A 233 -17.06 13.74 -0.46
C ARG A 233 -17.41 12.39 -1.07
N GLU A 234 -17.19 12.25 -2.38
CA GLU A 234 -17.41 11.01 -3.10
C GLU A 234 -16.49 9.88 -2.59
N THR A 235 -15.22 10.21 -2.31
CA THR A 235 -14.24 9.27 -1.76
C THR A 235 -14.60 8.83 -0.35
N PHE A 236 -15.00 9.75 0.52
CA PHE A 236 -15.51 9.41 1.85
C PHE A 236 -16.75 8.50 1.77
N ASN A 237 -17.74 8.84 0.94
CA ASN A 237 -18.95 8.05 0.79
C ASN A 237 -18.67 6.65 0.21
N TRP A 238 -17.73 6.54 -0.73
CA TRP A 238 -17.23 5.26 -1.22
C TRP A 238 -16.59 4.45 -0.10
N TRP A 239 -15.66 5.05 0.66
CA TRP A 239 -14.98 4.38 1.77
C TRP A 239 -15.98 3.87 2.81
N LYS A 240 -16.92 4.74 3.24
CA LYS A 240 -17.96 4.37 4.20
C LYS A 240 -18.78 3.17 3.71
N ARG A 241 -19.14 3.15 2.43
CA ARG A 241 -19.84 2.00 1.82
C ARG A 241 -18.96 0.75 1.83
N GLN A 242 -17.68 0.84 1.44
CA GLN A 242 -16.77 -0.30 1.50
C GLN A 242 -16.65 -0.86 2.93
N VAL A 243 -16.59 0.02 3.93
CA VAL A 243 -16.55 -0.40 5.33
C VAL A 243 -17.83 -1.15 5.70
N LEU A 244 -19.01 -0.57 5.46
CA LEU A 244 -20.28 -1.17 5.85
C LEU A 244 -20.55 -2.51 5.13
N ASP A 245 -20.23 -2.59 3.84
CA ASP A 245 -20.52 -3.77 3.01
C ASP A 245 -19.54 -4.93 3.22
N ASN A 246 -18.45 -4.74 3.98
CA ASN A 246 -17.38 -5.74 4.17
C ASN A 246 -17.03 -5.97 5.65
N GLN A 247 -18.02 -5.86 6.54
CA GLN A 247 -17.82 -6.05 7.98
C GLN A 247 -17.39 -7.47 8.38
N ASP A 248 -17.44 -8.44 7.47
CA ASP A 248 -16.92 -9.81 7.58
C ASP A 248 -15.41 -9.92 7.32
N LYS A 249 -14.74 -8.83 6.90
CA LYS A 249 -13.31 -8.79 6.57
C LYS A 249 -12.50 -8.03 7.60
N ILE A 250 -11.20 -8.31 7.64
CA ILE A 250 -10.22 -7.41 8.25
C ILE A 250 -10.10 -6.20 7.32
N ILE A 251 -10.30 -4.98 7.81
CA ILE A 251 -10.27 -3.77 6.99
C ILE A 251 -9.11 -2.91 7.42
N ILE A 252 -8.21 -2.65 6.47
CA ILE A 252 -7.07 -1.75 6.66
C ILE A 252 -7.26 -0.56 5.73
N THR A 253 -7.34 0.63 6.31
CA THR A 253 -7.36 1.88 5.53
C THR A 253 -5.96 2.45 5.48
N MET A 254 -5.47 2.79 4.29
CA MET A 254 -4.22 3.52 4.09
C MET A 254 -4.53 4.90 3.53
N HIS A 255 -3.95 5.91 4.13
CA HIS A 255 -3.98 7.29 3.65
C HIS A 255 -2.67 7.97 4.03
N HIS A 256 -2.22 8.98 3.29
CA HIS A 256 -0.97 9.65 3.62
C HIS A 256 -1.04 10.37 4.99
N HIS A 257 -2.10 11.15 5.20
CA HIS A 257 -2.38 11.78 6.50
C HIS A 257 -3.12 10.84 7.46
N ALA A 258 -2.84 10.99 8.76
CA ALA A 258 -3.63 10.37 9.83
C ALA A 258 -4.99 11.06 10.01
N LEU A 259 -5.87 10.47 10.84
CA LEU A 259 -7.08 11.15 11.31
C LEU A 259 -6.77 12.05 12.51
N ARG A 260 -7.64 13.02 12.78
CA ARG A 260 -7.42 13.98 13.85
C ARG A 260 -7.40 13.34 15.23
N ASP A 261 -6.42 13.73 16.04
CA ASP A 261 -6.24 13.25 17.42
C ASP A 261 -6.22 11.72 17.52
N THR A 262 -5.56 11.05 16.57
CA THR A 262 -5.40 9.60 16.55
C THR A 262 -3.97 9.16 16.77
N THR A 263 -2.97 9.82 16.18
CA THR A 263 -1.56 9.48 16.39
C THR A 263 -0.74 10.73 16.67
N ILE A 264 0.55 10.55 16.91
CA ILE A 264 1.54 11.62 17.05
C ILE A 264 1.30 12.74 16.03
N ALA A 265 1.31 13.97 16.53
CA ALA A 265 1.15 15.20 15.77
C ALA A 265 -0.17 15.37 14.99
N SER A 266 -1.15 14.48 15.13
CA SER A 266 -2.39 14.57 14.37
C SER A 266 -3.48 15.45 15.04
N GLY A 267 -3.14 16.21 16.08
CA GLY A 267 -4.05 17.20 16.68
C GLY A 267 -4.04 18.54 15.94
N ARG A 268 -5.07 19.36 16.19
CA ARG A 268 -5.17 20.70 15.57
C ARG A 268 -4.02 21.59 16.05
N GLY A 269 -3.15 21.97 15.12
CA GLY A 269 -1.97 22.80 15.36
C GLY A 269 -0.74 22.02 15.81
N ASP A 270 -0.84 20.71 16.08
CA ASP A 270 0.29 19.93 16.60
C ASP A 270 1.43 19.80 15.57
N GLY A 271 1.08 19.75 14.29
CA GLY A 271 1.99 19.54 13.16
C GLY A 271 2.92 20.70 12.81
N ASN A 272 2.47 21.93 13.04
CA ASN A 272 3.15 23.16 12.60
C ASN A 272 3.62 23.98 13.83
N PRO A 273 4.92 24.35 13.93
CA PRO A 273 5.97 24.21 12.91
C PRO A 273 6.86 22.97 13.08
N ARG A 274 6.52 22.04 13.99
CA ARG A 274 7.45 20.97 14.37
C ARG A 274 7.78 20.02 13.22
N TYR A 275 6.78 19.72 12.38
CA TYR A 275 6.86 18.73 11.30
C TYR A 275 6.64 19.36 9.91
N HIS A 276 5.80 20.40 9.82
CA HIS A 276 5.44 21.02 8.54
C HIS A 276 5.49 22.55 8.60
N GLY A 277 5.65 23.17 7.42
CA GLY A 277 5.60 24.62 7.26
C GLY A 277 4.18 25.16 7.10
N SER A 278 4.08 26.49 6.93
CA SER A 278 2.81 27.18 6.74
C SER A 278 2.40 27.22 5.27
N SER A 279 1.56 26.28 4.83
CA SER A 279 0.74 26.42 3.61
C SER A 279 -0.62 25.74 3.80
N GLY A 280 -1.61 26.07 2.96
CA GLY A 280 -3.02 25.63 2.98
C GLY A 280 -3.46 24.70 4.13
N GLY A 281 -4.12 25.29 5.13
CA GLY A 281 -4.63 24.56 6.30
C GLY A 281 -3.56 24.25 7.35
N ALA A 282 -2.67 25.20 7.66
CA ALA A 282 -1.54 24.99 8.57
C ALA A 282 -1.93 24.38 9.95
N GLU A 283 -3.11 24.71 10.48
CA GLU A 283 -3.66 24.13 11.70
C GLU A 283 -4.09 22.64 11.56
N GLY A 284 -4.35 22.21 10.34
CA GLY A 284 -4.69 20.84 9.95
C GLY A 284 -3.54 20.08 9.30
N SER A 285 -2.35 20.67 9.23
CA SER A 285 -1.26 20.21 8.35
C SER A 285 -0.72 18.80 8.63
N SER A 286 -1.15 18.10 9.69
CA SER A 286 -0.69 16.74 10.02
C SER A 286 -1.81 15.68 10.03
N TYR A 287 -3.03 16.03 9.63
CA TYR A 287 -4.14 15.08 9.52
C TYR A 287 -5.04 15.39 8.31
N LEU A 288 -5.95 14.45 8.03
CA LEU A 288 -6.99 14.61 7.03
C LEU A 288 -7.98 15.69 7.49
N TYR A 289 -7.80 16.90 6.97
CA TYR A 289 -8.45 18.10 7.47
C TYR A 289 -9.56 18.60 6.54
N TYR A 290 -9.31 18.56 5.23
CA TYR A 290 -10.23 19.06 4.23
C TYR A 290 -11.12 17.95 3.68
N LEU A 291 -12.35 18.33 3.40
CA LEU A 291 -13.29 17.53 2.63
C LEU A 291 -13.78 18.33 1.45
N ILE A 292 -13.45 17.88 0.24
CA ILE A 292 -13.85 18.54 -0.99
C ILE A 292 -15.29 18.15 -1.30
N GLU A 293 -16.21 19.12 -1.20
CA GLU A 293 -17.64 18.94 -1.49
C GLU A 293 -17.93 19.03 -2.99
N ASN A 294 -17.14 19.81 -3.73
CA ASN A 294 -17.17 19.93 -5.18
C ASN A 294 -15.76 20.19 -5.69
N ASP A 295 -15.25 19.32 -6.57
CA ASP A 295 -13.91 19.43 -7.15
C ASP A 295 -13.88 20.08 -8.55
N ASP A 296 -15.01 20.61 -9.04
CA ASP A 296 -15.01 21.53 -10.19
C ASP A 296 -14.26 22.82 -9.82
N PRO A 297 -13.18 23.19 -10.53
CA PRO A 297 -12.42 24.40 -10.23
C PRO A 297 -13.21 25.71 -10.30
N ASN A 298 -14.27 25.78 -11.11
CA ASN A 298 -15.11 26.98 -11.24
C ASN A 298 -16.15 27.11 -10.13
N GLU A 299 -16.46 26.00 -9.45
CA GLU A 299 -17.43 25.93 -8.36
C GLU A 299 -16.87 25.20 -7.15
N PHE A 300 -15.57 25.37 -6.90
CA PHE A 300 -14.83 24.62 -5.91
C PHE A 300 -15.39 24.87 -4.51
N ARG A 301 -15.80 23.80 -3.81
CA ARG A 301 -16.35 23.87 -2.46
C ARG A 301 -15.70 22.83 -1.57
N PHE A 302 -15.41 23.23 -0.34
CA PHE A 302 -14.79 22.36 0.64
C PHE A 302 -15.25 22.71 2.06
N THR A 303 -15.16 21.73 2.94
CA THR A 303 -15.31 21.86 4.39
C THR A 303 -13.93 21.74 5.03
N LYS A 304 -13.62 22.64 5.97
CA LYS A 304 -12.40 22.58 6.78
C LYS A 304 -12.67 21.82 8.07
N ASP A 305 -11.65 21.17 8.61
CA ASP A 305 -11.73 20.43 9.87
C ASP A 305 -12.99 19.52 9.90
N ALA A 306 -13.14 18.70 8.85
CA ALA A 306 -14.43 18.12 8.51
C ALA A 306 -14.86 16.94 9.41
N HIS A 307 -13.90 16.25 10.06
CA HIS A 307 -14.10 15.12 10.99
C HIS A 307 -14.99 13.96 10.50
N VAL A 308 -15.26 13.84 9.20
CA VAL A 308 -16.30 12.90 8.73
C VAL A 308 -15.95 11.43 8.92
N PHE A 309 -14.64 11.09 8.93
CA PHE A 309 -14.18 9.73 9.21
C PHE A 309 -14.27 9.45 10.70
N GLU A 310 -13.78 10.39 11.51
CA GLU A 310 -13.81 10.37 12.97
C GLU A 310 -15.23 10.22 13.51
N ASP A 311 -16.17 11.05 13.02
CA ASP A 311 -17.58 11.02 13.40
C ASP A 311 -18.24 9.67 13.04
N PHE A 312 -17.89 9.12 11.88
CA PHE A 312 -18.40 7.81 11.47
C PHE A 312 -17.83 6.69 12.36
N LEU A 313 -16.52 6.68 12.62
CA LEU A 313 -15.86 5.67 13.46
C LEU A 313 -16.39 5.72 14.90
N ASP A 314 -16.55 6.92 15.46
CA ASP A 314 -17.11 7.12 16.81
C ASP A 314 -18.56 6.65 16.90
N SER A 315 -19.39 7.07 15.95
CA SER A 315 -20.81 6.66 15.91
C SER A 315 -20.95 5.15 15.77
N PHE A 316 -20.19 4.54 14.86
CA PHE A 316 -20.19 3.09 14.68
C PHE A 316 -19.74 2.37 15.96
N HIS A 317 -18.69 2.87 16.62
CA HIS A 317 -18.20 2.28 17.86
C HIS A 317 -19.24 2.35 18.98
N LYS A 318 -19.92 3.49 19.15
CA LYS A 318 -21.00 3.66 20.13
C LYS A 318 -22.19 2.73 19.85
N GLU A 319 -22.53 2.52 18.58
CA GLU A 319 -23.66 1.67 18.18
C GLU A 319 -23.35 0.17 18.32
N HIS A 320 -22.14 -0.25 17.95
CA HIS A 320 -21.80 -1.68 17.83
C HIS A 320 -20.84 -2.21 18.90
N GLY A 321 -20.26 -1.35 19.74
CA GLY A 321 -19.29 -1.73 20.78
C GLY A 321 -17.95 -2.25 20.24
N ARG A 322 -17.65 -2.03 18.96
CA ARG A 322 -16.42 -2.49 18.28
C ARG A 322 -16.00 -1.53 17.16
N GLY A 323 -14.76 -1.62 16.69
CA GLY A 323 -14.27 -0.83 15.56
C GLY A 323 -14.99 -1.12 14.24
N ALA A 324 -15.18 -0.08 13.44
CA ALA A 324 -15.72 -0.18 12.07
C ALA A 324 -14.70 -0.76 11.08
N ILE A 325 -13.41 -0.53 11.35
CA ILE A 325 -12.25 -1.09 10.65
C ILE A 325 -11.26 -1.67 11.69
N ASP A 326 -10.17 -2.27 11.24
CA ASP A 326 -9.16 -2.85 12.14
C ASP A 326 -7.97 -1.90 12.32
N LEU A 327 -7.46 -1.35 11.22
CA LEU A 327 -6.25 -0.52 11.24
C LEU A 327 -6.35 0.66 10.27
N TRP A 328 -5.94 1.84 10.71
CA TRP A 328 -5.62 2.99 9.86
C TRP A 328 -4.11 3.18 9.81
N VAL A 329 -3.53 3.10 8.61
CA VAL A 329 -2.10 3.29 8.38
C VAL A 329 -1.88 4.67 7.74
N ALA A 330 -0.96 5.43 8.32
CA ALA A 330 -0.63 6.79 7.90
C ALA A 330 0.88 7.03 7.82
N GLY A 331 1.26 8.11 7.14
CA GLY A 331 2.62 8.62 7.09
C GLY A 331 2.66 10.12 7.44
N HIS A 332 3.30 10.90 6.58
CA HIS A 332 3.37 12.37 6.62
C HIS A 332 4.17 12.98 7.78
N THR A 333 3.88 12.62 9.03
CA THR A 333 4.38 13.30 10.23
C THR A 333 5.89 13.16 10.47
N HIS A 334 6.62 12.41 9.65
CA HIS A 334 8.09 12.29 9.71
C HIS A 334 8.62 12.09 11.14
N VAL A 335 8.05 11.14 11.87
CA VAL A 335 8.39 10.87 13.27
C VAL A 335 9.91 10.92 13.47
N ARG A 336 10.38 11.59 14.52
CA ARG A 336 11.81 11.82 14.75
C ARG A 336 12.55 10.61 15.28
N GLY A 337 11.95 9.42 15.22
CA GLY A 337 12.46 8.16 15.73
C GLY A 337 11.33 7.19 16.04
N PRO A 338 11.64 5.91 16.28
CA PRO A 338 10.66 4.88 16.61
C PRO A 338 10.02 5.04 17.99
N ASP A 339 10.52 5.94 18.83
CA ASP A 339 10.00 6.26 20.17
C ASP A 339 9.57 7.74 20.28
N ASP A 340 9.26 8.39 19.15
CA ASP A 340 8.81 9.77 19.16
C ASP A 340 7.40 9.89 19.75
N GLU A 341 7.18 10.97 20.48
CA GLU A 341 5.92 11.31 21.14
C GLU A 341 5.70 12.82 21.03
N TRP A 342 4.48 13.23 20.69
CA TRP A 342 4.13 14.63 20.56
C TRP A 342 2.62 14.85 20.62
N GLY A 343 2.20 15.97 21.21
CA GLY A 343 0.77 16.30 21.34
C GLY A 343 0.01 15.29 22.22
N GLY A 344 0.71 14.66 23.19
CA GLY A 344 0.16 13.63 24.07
C GLY A 344 -0.17 12.30 23.37
N LYS A 345 0.39 12.07 22.18
CA LYS A 345 0.13 10.89 21.34
C LYS A 345 1.44 10.28 20.89
N THR A 346 1.44 8.96 20.73
CA THR A 346 2.56 8.17 20.24
C THR A 346 2.36 7.79 18.77
N ILE A 347 3.29 7.02 18.21
CA ILE A 347 3.27 6.56 16.81
C ILE A 347 2.10 5.61 16.52
N SER A 348 1.62 4.90 17.55
CA SER A 348 0.51 3.96 17.43
C SER A 348 -0.43 4.08 18.60
N GLU A 349 -1.72 4.17 18.33
CA GLU A 349 -2.76 4.40 19.34
C GLU A 349 -4.02 3.62 18.97
N THR A 350 -4.90 3.43 19.94
CA THR A 350 -6.23 2.84 19.72
C THR A 350 -7.31 3.87 20.05
N ARG A 351 -8.25 4.07 19.13
CA ARG A 351 -9.40 4.95 19.34
C ARG A 351 -10.64 4.41 18.61
N TRP A 352 -11.81 4.52 19.23
CA TRP A 352 -13.08 4.01 18.68
C TRP A 352 -13.04 2.51 18.33
N GLY A 353 -12.24 1.73 19.06
CA GLY A 353 -11.99 0.32 18.77
C GLY A 353 -11.24 0.06 17.45
N VAL A 354 -10.56 1.07 16.91
CA VAL A 354 -9.69 1.03 15.72
C VAL A 354 -8.27 1.32 16.15
N ASP A 355 -7.32 0.58 15.59
CA ASP A 355 -5.90 0.85 15.77
C ASP A 355 -5.39 1.84 14.70
N PHE A 356 -4.47 2.72 15.06
CA PHE A 356 -3.86 3.72 14.19
C PHE A 356 -2.35 3.57 14.23
N LEU A 357 -1.68 3.66 13.07
CA LEU A 357 -0.24 3.46 12.95
C LEU A 357 0.41 4.45 11.99
N GLN A 358 1.44 5.14 12.47
CA GLN A 358 2.36 5.94 11.67
C GLN A 358 3.56 5.11 11.17
N VAL A 359 3.82 5.13 9.85
CA VAL A 359 4.87 4.29 9.22
C VAL A 359 6.02 5.10 8.60
N ALA A 360 5.86 6.43 8.53
CA ALA A 360 6.88 7.33 8.00
C ALA A 360 8.06 7.51 8.98
N ALA A 361 9.26 7.87 8.51
CA ALA A 361 9.62 8.19 7.13
C ALA A 361 10.84 7.41 6.64
N LEU A 362 10.93 7.16 5.33
CA LEU A 362 12.14 6.59 4.70
C LEU A 362 13.22 7.65 4.41
N THR A 363 12.83 8.91 4.25
CA THR A 363 13.75 10.04 4.03
C THR A 363 14.64 10.31 5.24
N ARG A 364 15.88 10.74 4.97
CA ARG A 364 16.74 11.35 5.99
C ARG A 364 16.78 12.87 5.88
N HIS A 365 16.56 13.39 4.67
CA HIS A 365 16.96 14.74 4.32
C HIS A 365 15.80 15.68 3.97
N HIS A 366 14.58 15.21 4.16
CA HIS A 366 13.36 16.02 4.20
C HIS A 366 12.72 15.88 5.58
N GLY A 367 12.32 17.00 6.21
CA GLY A 367 11.76 17.02 7.57
C GLY A 367 12.69 16.67 8.74
N GLY A 368 13.87 16.08 8.49
CA GLY A 368 14.88 15.78 9.52
C GLY A 368 14.57 14.55 10.37
N SER A 369 14.00 13.50 9.76
CA SER A 369 13.64 12.23 10.40
C SER A 369 14.79 11.21 10.42
N HIS A 370 14.61 10.13 11.20
CA HIS A 370 15.43 8.93 11.16
C HIS A 370 14.75 7.86 10.28
N PRO A 371 15.39 7.45 9.17
CA PRO A 371 14.81 6.49 8.24
C PRO A 371 14.31 5.20 8.90
N LEU A 372 13.00 4.95 8.80
CA LEU A 372 12.37 3.74 9.33
C LEU A 372 11.20 3.27 8.46
N SER A 373 10.79 2.03 8.67
CA SER A 373 9.55 1.46 8.13
C SER A 373 8.95 0.46 9.12
N ARG A 374 7.84 -0.19 8.74
CA ARG A 374 7.16 -1.20 9.54
C ARG A 374 6.96 -2.50 8.76
N LEU A 375 7.08 -3.64 9.42
CA LEU A 375 6.65 -4.93 8.87
C LEU A 375 5.43 -5.41 9.65
N LEU A 376 4.27 -5.45 8.98
CA LEU A 376 3.04 -6.01 9.53
C LEU A 376 2.99 -7.50 9.20
N THR A 377 3.00 -8.36 10.20
CA THR A 377 2.96 -9.82 10.04
C THR A 377 1.62 -10.36 10.52
N PHE A 378 0.84 -10.87 9.56
CA PHE A 378 -0.41 -11.57 9.79
C PHE A 378 -0.16 -13.08 9.72
N THR A 379 -0.48 -13.80 10.78
CA THR A 379 -0.31 -15.26 10.85
C THR A 379 -1.66 -15.95 10.72
N ASP A 380 -1.75 -16.94 9.85
CA ASP A 380 -2.99 -17.64 9.53
C ASP A 380 -3.67 -18.19 10.80
N GLY A 381 -4.96 -17.88 10.94
CA GLY A 381 -5.78 -18.23 12.10
C GLY A 381 -5.64 -17.30 13.32
N ASP A 382 -4.66 -16.38 13.35
CA ASP A 382 -4.51 -15.42 14.45
C ASP A 382 -5.52 -14.29 14.37
N ARG A 383 -5.83 -13.68 15.52
CA ARG A 383 -6.63 -12.46 15.64
C ARG A 383 -5.76 -11.26 15.98
N GLU A 384 -4.48 -11.34 15.64
CA GLU A 384 -3.49 -10.33 15.95
C GLU A 384 -2.61 -10.09 14.72
N VAL A 385 -2.17 -8.85 14.55
CA VAL A 385 -1.11 -8.49 13.60
C VAL A 385 0.04 -7.87 14.37
N LYS A 386 1.25 -8.39 14.14
CA LYS A 386 2.47 -7.83 14.72
C LYS A 386 3.02 -6.74 13.81
N ALA A 387 3.33 -5.57 14.35
CA ALA A 387 3.96 -4.46 13.65
C ALA A 387 5.39 -4.25 14.16
N ASP A 388 6.38 -4.80 13.46
CA ASP A 388 7.79 -4.64 13.79
C ASP A 388 8.39 -3.37 13.18
N VAL A 389 9.34 -2.75 13.87
CA VAL A 389 10.04 -1.55 13.39
C VAL A 389 11.40 -1.88 12.80
N TYR A 390 11.67 -1.41 11.58
CA TYR A 390 12.97 -1.52 10.94
C TYR A 390 13.61 -0.14 10.77
N LEU A 391 14.85 0.02 11.25
CA LEU A 391 15.67 1.22 11.06
C LEU A 391 16.55 1.05 9.82
N HIS A 392 16.46 1.99 8.88
CA HIS A 392 17.19 1.94 7.60
C HIS A 392 18.55 2.64 7.63
N ASP A 393 18.91 3.28 8.74
CA ASP A 393 20.25 3.77 9.01
C ASP A 393 20.57 3.78 10.51
N ALA A 394 21.83 4.06 10.85
CA ALA A 394 22.30 4.11 12.23
C ALA A 394 22.13 5.50 12.90
N SER A 395 21.32 6.39 12.33
CA SER A 395 21.22 7.77 12.83
C SER A 395 20.41 7.88 14.12
N PHE A 396 19.47 6.96 14.37
CA PHE A 396 18.68 6.95 15.60
C PHE A 396 19.45 6.32 16.76
N LYS A 397 19.86 7.16 17.72
CA LYS A 397 20.56 6.76 18.97
C LYS A 397 21.74 5.79 18.73
N LYS A 398 22.40 5.87 17.56
CA LYS A 398 23.50 4.98 17.14
C LYS A 398 23.12 3.48 17.12
N ASN A 399 21.84 3.14 17.01
CA ASN A 399 21.43 1.76 16.80
C ASN A 399 21.97 1.25 15.46
N ALA A 400 22.19 -0.06 15.35
CA ALA A 400 22.51 -0.65 14.05
C ALA A 400 21.30 -0.59 13.11
N VAL A 401 21.56 -0.69 11.80
CA VAL A 401 20.52 -0.94 10.80
C VAL A 401 19.83 -2.27 11.13
N GLY A 402 18.51 -2.31 11.08
CA GLY A 402 17.73 -3.51 11.39
C GLY A 402 16.59 -3.28 12.37
N TRP A 403 16.19 -4.37 13.02
CA TRP A 403 15.03 -4.41 13.90
C TRP A 403 15.19 -3.61 15.18
N TYR A 404 14.24 -2.72 15.44
CA TYR A 404 14.13 -1.99 16.69
C TYR A 404 12.97 -2.53 17.54
N LYS A 405 13.25 -3.64 18.23
CA LYS A 405 12.27 -4.36 19.07
C LYS A 405 11.52 -3.50 20.10
N PRO A 406 12.13 -2.48 20.75
CA PRO A 406 11.42 -1.71 21.77
C PRO A 406 10.17 -0.97 21.26
N ALA A 407 10.07 -0.70 19.96
CA ALA A 407 8.91 -0.05 19.36
C ALA A 407 8.02 -1.03 18.55
N SER A 408 8.31 -2.34 18.57
CA SER A 408 7.42 -3.34 17.99
C SER A 408 6.14 -3.43 18.82
N THR A 409 4.98 -3.51 18.15
CA THR A 409 3.67 -3.62 18.80
C THR A 409 2.80 -4.69 18.15
N THR A 410 1.66 -5.01 18.77
CA THR A 410 0.67 -5.94 18.24
C THR A 410 -0.71 -5.28 18.30
N PHE A 411 -1.46 -5.40 17.21
CA PHE A 411 -2.82 -4.88 17.08
C PHE A 411 -3.83 -6.01 17.06
N GLN A 412 -5.03 -5.76 17.60
CA GLN A 412 -6.09 -6.76 17.66
C GLN A 412 -6.96 -6.69 16.40
N LEU A 413 -7.24 -7.85 15.82
CA LEU A 413 -8.08 -8.00 14.64
C LEU A 413 -9.48 -8.46 15.06
N ARG A 414 -10.50 -7.87 14.44
CA ARG A 414 -11.91 -8.25 14.67
C ARG A 414 -12.19 -9.68 14.24
N HIS A 415 -11.48 -10.15 13.21
CA HIS A 415 -11.61 -11.49 12.63
C HIS A 415 -10.30 -12.27 12.71
N LYS A 416 -10.41 -13.60 12.68
CA LYS A 416 -9.23 -14.44 12.44
C LYS A 416 -8.72 -14.17 11.03
N PHE A 417 -7.41 -13.99 10.89
CA PHE A 417 -6.79 -13.86 9.58
C PHE A 417 -6.87 -15.19 8.82
N VAL A 418 -7.19 -15.09 7.54
CA VAL A 418 -7.15 -16.18 6.57
C VAL A 418 -6.14 -15.77 5.50
N ALA A 419 -5.04 -16.52 5.40
CA ALA A 419 -3.96 -16.17 4.48
C ALA A 419 -4.40 -16.22 3.00
N PRO A 420 -3.95 -15.28 2.13
CA PRO A 420 -4.07 -15.43 0.67
C PRO A 420 -3.28 -16.65 0.20
N PRO A 421 -3.36 -17.10 -1.07
CA PRO A 421 -2.36 -17.99 -1.71
C PRO A 421 -0.94 -17.38 -1.74
N PRO A 422 0.15 -18.15 -1.87
CA PRO A 422 1.51 -17.61 -1.91
C PRO A 422 1.67 -16.64 -3.08
N VAL A 423 2.41 -15.56 -2.89
CA VAL A 423 2.70 -14.64 -3.98
C VAL A 423 3.72 -15.30 -4.92
N GLU A 424 3.38 -15.38 -6.20
CA GLU A 424 4.26 -15.96 -7.21
C GLU A 424 5.46 -15.06 -7.50
N ALA A 425 6.64 -15.66 -7.60
CA ALA A 425 7.85 -14.96 -7.99
C ALA A 425 7.85 -14.72 -9.51
N LEU A 426 7.98 -13.46 -9.91
CA LEU A 426 8.14 -13.04 -11.29
C LEU A 426 9.32 -12.06 -11.38
N PRO A 427 9.87 -11.82 -12.58
CA PRO A 427 10.90 -10.80 -12.76
C PRO A 427 10.42 -9.45 -12.19
N PRO A 428 11.31 -8.68 -11.52
CA PRO A 428 10.93 -7.43 -10.87
C PRO A 428 10.21 -6.41 -11.77
N PHE A 429 10.55 -6.42 -13.06
CA PHE A 429 9.94 -5.59 -14.10
C PHE A 429 9.79 -6.42 -15.38
N PRO A 430 8.73 -6.19 -16.17
CA PRO A 430 8.63 -6.80 -17.50
C PRO A 430 9.75 -6.28 -18.41
N GLU A 431 10.17 -7.07 -19.40
CA GLU A 431 11.19 -6.66 -20.38
C GLU A 431 10.79 -5.38 -21.15
N SER A 432 9.49 -5.13 -21.29
CA SER A 432 8.94 -3.92 -21.92
C SER A 432 9.02 -2.67 -21.05
N ALA A 433 9.41 -2.77 -19.77
CA ALA A 433 9.52 -1.61 -18.89
C ALA A 433 10.66 -0.68 -19.34
N LEU A 434 10.34 0.61 -19.48
CA LEU A 434 11.33 1.63 -19.82
C LEU A 434 12.44 1.69 -18.76
N VAL A 435 13.67 1.90 -19.23
CA VAL A 435 14.86 2.06 -18.39
C VAL A 435 15.28 3.52 -18.41
N PHE A 436 15.53 4.08 -17.23
CA PHE A 436 16.01 5.45 -17.07
C PHE A 436 17.36 5.43 -16.33
N ASP A 437 18.46 5.51 -17.08
CA ASP A 437 19.82 5.48 -16.50
C ASP A 437 20.40 6.88 -16.26
N GLU A 438 19.68 7.92 -16.68
CA GLU A 438 20.08 9.31 -16.46
C GLU A 438 20.13 9.61 -14.96
N PRO A 439 21.28 10.03 -14.40
CA PRO A 439 21.38 10.32 -12.98
C PRO A 439 20.53 11.55 -12.64
N TYR A 440 19.89 11.52 -11.46
CA TYR A 440 19.12 12.66 -11.00
C TYR A 440 20.01 13.91 -10.90
N PRO A 441 19.63 15.06 -11.50
CA PRO A 441 20.46 16.25 -11.49
C PRO A 441 20.71 16.75 -10.07
N THR A 442 21.93 16.56 -9.57
CA THR A 442 22.41 17.23 -8.37
C THR A 442 22.96 18.58 -8.84
N GLY A 443 22.46 19.70 -8.33
CA GLY A 443 22.75 21.06 -8.83
C GLY A 443 24.22 21.54 -8.77
N LYS A 444 25.21 20.64 -8.75
CA LYS A 444 26.65 20.94 -8.73
C LYS A 444 27.29 21.10 -10.11
N SER A 445 26.52 21.00 -11.21
CA SER A 445 27.03 21.29 -12.56
C SER A 445 26.73 22.73 -12.99
N LYS A 446 27.56 23.68 -12.51
CA LYS A 446 27.91 24.96 -13.17
C LYS A 446 28.87 25.77 -12.30
N ARG A 447 30.05 25.20 -12.00
CA ARG A 447 31.24 25.98 -11.65
C ARG A 447 32.43 25.53 -12.48
N ALA A 448 32.20 25.36 -13.78
CA ALA A 448 33.27 25.23 -14.76
C ALA A 448 33.67 26.63 -15.24
N THR A 449 34.86 27.05 -14.80
CA THR A 449 35.78 27.95 -15.50
C THR A 449 35.21 29.26 -16.06
N ARG A 450 35.10 30.28 -15.20
CA ARG A 450 35.43 31.66 -15.60
C ARG A 450 36.88 31.92 -15.16
N ARG A 451 37.83 31.34 -15.89
CA ARG A 451 39.25 31.73 -15.81
C ARG A 451 39.43 32.95 -16.71
N SER A 452 39.92 34.02 -16.09
CA SER A 452 40.57 35.20 -16.67
C SER A 452 40.82 35.20 -18.18
N ARG A 453 40.26 36.20 -18.86
CA ARG A 453 41.00 37.04 -19.81
C ARG A 453 40.59 38.49 -19.58
#